data_AF-A0A2L0UGV6-F1
#
_entry.id   AF-A0A2L0UGV6-F1
#
_cell.length_a   1.000
_cell.length_b   1.000
_cell.length_c   1.000
_cell.angle_alpha   90.00
_cell.angle_beta   90.00
_cell.angle_gamma   90.00
#
_symmetry.space_group_name_H-M   'P 1'
#
loop_
_entity.id
_entity.type
_entity.pdbx_description
1 polymer ?
#
loop_
_entity_poly.entity_id
_entity_poly.type
_entity_poly.pdbx_seq_one_letter_code
_entity_poly.pdbx_strand_id
1 'polypeptide(L)' 'VLDATRAQALRISGAIQEGIPVGVIEGGTAAGKIVVTKAGGFGPVTALLDTVTELTRTLTTTLAHSTEASS' A
#
# COMPACT_ATOMS: atom_id res chain seq x y z
N VAL A 1 8.34 -11.43 4.62
CA VAL A 1 8.02 -10.08 5.16
C VAL A 1 6.83 -10.15 6.11
N LEU A 2 5.62 -10.47 5.64
CA LEU A 2 4.41 -10.51 6.48
C LEU A 2 4.52 -11.48 7.68
N ASP A 3 5.02 -12.69 7.43
CA ASP A 3 5.29 -13.68 8.47
C ASP A 3 6.25 -13.16 9.55
N ALA A 4 7.38 -12.55 9.14
CA ALA A 4 8.34 -11.95 10.06
C ALA A 4 7.75 -10.81 10.93
N THR A 5 6.72 -10.13 10.42
CA THR A 5 5.98 -9.11 11.18
C THR A 5 4.83 -9.67 12.01
N ARG A 6 4.56 -10.98 11.95
CA ARG A 6 3.39 -11.65 12.53
C ARG A 6 2.06 -11.04 12.09
N ALA A 7 2.00 -10.58 10.84
CA ALA A 7 0.76 -10.11 10.25
C ALA A 7 -0.25 -11.27 10.22
N GLN A 8 -1.49 -11.01 10.61
CA GLN A 8 -2.55 -12.01 10.69
C GLN A 8 -3.44 -11.99 9.45
N ALA A 9 -3.70 -10.80 8.92
CA ALA A 9 -4.49 -10.61 7.71
C ALA A 9 -4.04 -9.35 6.96
N LEU A 10 -4.47 -9.26 5.70
CA LEU A 10 -4.40 -8.05 4.91
C LEU A 10 -5.83 -7.60 4.58
N ARG A 11 -6.20 -6.38 4.96
CA ARG A 11 -7.43 -5.76 4.46
C ARG A 11 -7.12 -5.07 3.14
N ILE A 12 -7.50 -5.69 2.03
CA ILE A 12 -7.31 -5.13 0.69
C ILE A 12 -8.35 -4.03 0.44
N SER A 13 -7.88 -2.84 0.05
CA SER A 13 -8.73 -1.67 -0.25
C SER A 13 -8.82 -1.37 -1.75
N GLY A 14 -7.98 -2.02 -2.56
CA GLY A 14 -7.99 -1.86 -4.01
C GLY A 14 -6.69 -2.34 -4.62
N ALA A 15 -6.32 -1.73 -5.73
CA ALA A 15 -5.04 -1.98 -6.40
C ALA A 15 -4.42 -0.66 -6.86
N ILE A 16 -3.10 -0.54 -6.70
CA ILE A 16 -2.33 0.60 -7.20
C ILE A 16 -2.19 0.51 -8.72
N GLN A 17 -2.03 -0.71 -9.22
CA GLN A 17 -2.03 -1.08 -10.63
C GLN A 17 -2.67 -2.46 -10.78
N GLU A 18 -3.06 -2.85 -11.99
CA GLU A 18 -3.51 -4.21 -12.25
C GLU A 18 -2.47 -5.23 -11.73
N GLY A 19 -2.93 -6.28 -11.03
CA GLY A 19 -2.05 -7.28 -10.42
C GLY A 19 -1.16 -6.81 -9.26
N ILE A 20 -1.32 -5.56 -8.80
CA ILE A 20 -0.59 -4.95 -7.68
C ILE A 20 -1.57 -4.44 -6.62
N PRO A 21 -2.13 -5.33 -5.77
CA PRO A 21 -3.10 -4.94 -4.73
C PRO A 21 -2.47 -4.08 -3.63
N VAL A 22 -3.28 -3.16 -3.10
CA VAL A 22 -2.96 -2.30 -1.95
C VAL A 22 -3.95 -2.52 -0.82
N GLY A 23 -3.47 -2.44 0.41
CA GLY A 23 -4.27 -2.61 1.61
C GLY A 23 -3.55 -2.19 2.87
N VAL A 24 -4.07 -2.65 3.99
CA VAL A 24 -3.52 -2.41 5.33
C VAL A 24 -3.26 -3.73 6.04
N ILE A 25 -2.14 -3.80 6.77
CA ILE A 25 -1.79 -4.96 7.59
C ILE A 25 -2.65 -4.98 8.86
N GLU A 26 -3.23 -6.14 9.16
CA GLU A 26 -3.93 -6.41 10.42
C GLU A 26 -3.13 -7.37 11.29
N GLY A 27 -2.95 -7.01 12.56
CA GLY A 27 -2.20 -7.79 13.54
C GLY A 27 -0.67 -7.67 13.41
N GLY A 28 0.04 -8.20 14.40
CA GLY A 28 1.50 -8.18 14.44
C GLY A 28 2.12 -6.81 14.70
N THR A 29 3.43 -6.70 14.47
CA THR A 29 4.20 -5.47 14.76
C THR A 29 4.06 -4.39 13.70
N ALA A 30 3.53 -4.74 12.52
CA ALA A 30 3.31 -3.83 11.40
C ALA A 30 1.82 -3.47 11.21
N ALA A 31 0.96 -3.75 12.19
CA ALA A 31 -0.46 -3.43 12.13
C ALA A 31 -0.68 -1.94 11.78
N GLY A 32 -1.66 -1.67 10.91
CA GLY A 32 -2.00 -0.32 10.45
C GLY A 32 -1.08 0.25 9.37
N LYS A 33 0.01 -0.44 8.99
CA LYS A 33 0.86 0.00 7.87
C LYS A 33 0.20 -0.34 6.53
N ILE A 34 0.38 0.55 5.56
CA ILE A 34 0.01 0.29 4.18
C ILE A 34 0.93 -0.79 3.61
N VAL A 35 0.34 -1.73 2.90
CA VAL A 35 1.06 -2.80 2.21
C VAL A 35 0.65 -2.82 0.74
N VAL A 36 1.64 -3.05 -0.11
CA VAL A 36 1.45 -3.37 -1.52
C VAL A 36 2.12 -4.70 -1.77
N THR A 37 1.45 -5.60 -2.49
CA THR A 37 2.03 -6.89 -2.89
C THR A 37 2.05 -7.01 -4.41
N LYS A 38 3.00 -7.77 -4.93
CA LYS A 38 3.14 -8.01 -6.37
C LYS A 38 3.62 -9.43 -6.59
N ALA A 39 3.00 -10.16 -7.51
CA ALA A 39 3.51 -11.46 -7.94
C ALA A 39 4.87 -11.30 -8.67
N GLY A 40 5.73 -12.31 -8.54
CA GLY A 40 6.95 -12.40 -9.34
C GLY A 40 6.61 -12.42 -10.83
N GLY A 41 7.38 -11.71 -11.66
CA GLY A 41 7.16 -11.64 -13.11
C GLY A 41 5.94 -10.83 -13.59
N PHE A 42 5.10 -10.31 -12.69
CA PHE A 42 3.96 -9.47 -13.08
C PHE A 42 4.36 -8.00 -13.25
N GLY A 43 3.80 -7.37 -14.29
CA GLY A 43 3.95 -5.95 -14.62
C GLY A 43 5.19 -5.63 -15.48
N PRO A 44 5.28 -4.40 -16.01
CA PRO A 44 6.46 -3.94 -16.73
C PRO A 44 7.68 -3.84 -15.80
N VAL A 45 8.88 -3.68 -16.38
CA VAL A 45 10.12 -3.46 -15.61
C VAL A 45 10.05 -2.25 -14.67
N THR A 46 9.19 -1.27 -14.99
CA THR A 46 8.96 -0.05 -14.21
C THR A 46 7.96 -0.23 -13.07
N ALA A 47 7.26 -1.37 -12.99
CA ALA A 47 6.11 -1.56 -12.10
C ALA A 47 6.38 -1.20 -10.64
N LEU A 48 7.57 -1.51 -10.13
CA LEU A 48 7.95 -1.18 -8.76
C LEU A 48 8.11 0.33 -8.55
N LEU A 49 8.78 1.02 -9.49
CA LEU A 49 8.96 2.47 -9.44
C LEU A 49 7.62 3.20 -9.57
N ASP A 50 6.78 2.75 -10.51
CA ASP A 50 5.45 3.31 -10.75
C ASP A 50 4.57 3.13 -9.50
N THR A 51 4.66 1.97 -8.83
CA THR A 51 3.95 1.69 -7.58
C THR A 51 4.35 2.64 -6.46
N VAL A 52 5.65 2.83 -6.24
CA VAL A 52 6.15 3.75 -5.19
C VAL A 52 5.72 5.19 -5.50
N THR A 53 5.84 5.60 -6.75
CA THR A 53 5.45 6.95 -7.20
C THR A 53 3.96 7.20 -6.97
N GLU A 54 3.11 6.24 -7.33
CA GLU A 54 1.67 6.29 -7.09
C GLU A 54 1.36 6.39 -5.60
N LEU A 55 1.93 5.48 -4.79
CA LEU A 55 1.68 5.43 -3.36
C LEU A 55 2.05 6.75 -2.65
N THR A 56 3.22 7.31 -2.98
CA THR A 56 3.68 8.59 -2.41
C THR A 56 2.73 9.72 -2.78
N ARG A 57 2.25 9.76 -4.02
CA ARG A 57 1.31 10.78 -4.47
C ARG A 57 -0.04 10.64 -3.77
N THR A 58 -0.62 9.44 -3.69
CA THR A 58 -1.88 9.21 -2.97
C THR A 58 -1.78 9.63 -1.50
N LEU A 59 -0.71 9.24 -0.81
CA LEU A 59 -0.50 9.57 0.60
C LEU A 59 -0.37 11.08 0.82
N THR A 60 0.33 11.77 -0.07
CA THR A 60 0.48 13.24 -0.01
C THR A 60 -0.87 13.93 -0.20
N THR A 61 -1.67 13.47 -1.18
CA THR A 61 -3.01 14.00 -1.42
C THR A 61 -3.95 13.78 -0.25
N THR A 62 -3.97 12.58 0.35
CA THR A 62 -4.82 12.29 1.52
C THR A 62 -4.45 13.16 2.72
N LEU A 63 -3.16 13.36 3.00
CA LEU A 63 -2.70 14.20 4.10
C LEU A 63 -3.06 15.68 3.87
N ALA A 64 -2.94 16.18 2.64
CA ALA A 64 -3.36 17.53 2.29
C ALA A 64 -4.87 17.74 2.56
N HIS A 65 -5.73 16.84 2.08
CA HIS A 65 -7.18 16.93 2.30
C HIS A 65 -7.58 16.78 3.77
N SER A 66 -6.85 15.97 4.55
CA SER A 66 -7.10 15.79 5.99
C SER A 66 -6.81 17.07 6.80
N THR A 67 -5.85 17.89 6.32
CA THR A 67 -5.47 19.16 6.94
C THR A 67 -6.50 20.24 6.67
N GLU A 68 -7.04 20.30 5.44
CA GLU A 68 -8.09 21.26 5.06
C GLU A 68 -9.43 20.96 5.74
N ALA A 69 -9.79 19.68 5.92
CA ALA A 69 -11.07 19.29 6.54
C ALA A 69 -11.13 19.49 8.08
N SER A 70 -9.99 19.74 8.73
CA SER A 70 -9.93 20.03 10.18
C SER A 70 -9.85 21.52 10.51
N SER A 71 -9.95 22.40 9.52
CA SER A 71 -9.88 23.87 9.67
C SER A 71 -11.26 24.52 9.58
#